data_AF-F4PZS9-F1
#
_entry.id   AF-F4PZS9-F1
#
_cell.length_a   1.000
_cell.length_b   1.000
_cell.length_c   1.000
_cell.angle_alpha   90.00
_cell.angle_beta   90.00
_cell.angle_gamma   90.00
#
_symmetry.space_group_name_H-M   'P 1'
#
loop_
_entity.id
_entity.type
_entity.pdbx_description
1 polymer ?
#
loop_
_entity_poly.entity_id
_entity_poly.type
_entity_poly.pdbx_seq_one_letter_code
_entity_poly.pdbx_strand_id
1 'polypeptide(L)'
;MDLLTPSSLVVFAVIGVLAVAWYPILFTTYITFIFSAIALSDVIMTMCIPVLLVSRNLFRKITNSISHYGWPLITLAFEALGRNKLVFTGEDIVLHQSHNNGSDRNALVLINHTYHCDWLLAFSLGERTGRIGNIKIAMKSVIKYIPFVGVGIWAMGFIFLSRKWQDDRHKIARAYSHLKNDGEPFWFVTHPEGSRFNEKNLQASQEFAKSRPQEVPLLKNILVPRVKGFSSAVISMKGAVDAVYDLTVAYKRHPASFFALFYGNKPTEIHIHLRRFPIASVPVDQGDHEIGNWLYQRYTEKDELLQHFKDKGHFPGQSLAHLNRFNWRKYIVNLVCCFMVAVSMATPGLYGIANTMDHSYMVTFGIFVGEKFGPLLELGQYTPQNDSETSCVVDDIFYHFELDSFPFMIGVQSLSGSHGFVISYSDGTNQGILYQSDLHHQYWGSANDAVGGVVYVFSMDLSSDNAIVTRFSMVAKVAQTSVLPSTFASLTGAVFGADGNINGIAFNFNDLEIDLFQYAPQQSQLTIYSHIYHLAPGIEILNKLGLQSSMSGTSLTTRLWVGKPEEDTLLVTYDIISGTPSTVSLQNIVVSFNYV
;
A
#
# COMPACT_ATOMS: atom_id res chain seq x y z
N MET A 1 31.54 34.34 -26.36
CA MET A 1 30.54 33.34 -25.90
C MET A 1 30.01 32.65 -27.16
N ASP A 2 30.92 32.24 -28.03
CA ASP A 2 30.66 31.74 -29.39
C ASP A 2 31.42 30.43 -29.53
N LEU A 3 30.78 29.29 -29.35
CA LEU A 3 31.42 27.98 -29.59
C LEU A 3 30.43 26.80 -29.68
N LEU A 4 29.22 27.04 -30.17
CA LEU A 4 28.34 25.94 -30.61
C LEU A 4 27.81 26.28 -32.01
N THR A 5 28.33 25.58 -33.03
CA THR A 5 27.78 25.65 -34.39
C THR A 5 26.35 25.09 -34.39
N PRO A 6 25.47 25.49 -35.33
CA PRO A 6 24.12 24.92 -35.46
C PRO A 6 24.13 23.39 -35.55
N SER A 7 25.15 22.82 -36.18
CA SER A 7 25.38 21.37 -36.24
C SER A 7 25.66 20.74 -34.87
N SER A 8 26.41 21.41 -33.99
CA SER A 8 26.63 20.93 -32.63
C SER A 8 25.36 20.97 -31.79
N LEU A 9 24.51 22.00 -31.94
CA LEU A 9 23.21 22.09 -31.28
C LEU A 9 22.27 20.95 -31.70
N VAL A 10 22.26 20.59 -33.00
CA VAL A 10 21.47 19.45 -33.49
C VAL A 10 22.00 18.13 -32.93
N VAL A 11 23.32 17.94 -32.84
CA VAL A 11 23.92 16.74 -32.24
C VAL A 11 23.57 16.65 -30.75
N PHE A 12 23.64 17.74 -29.99
CA PHE A 12 23.23 17.76 -28.58
C PHE A 12 21.72 17.53 -28.41
N ALA A 13 20.89 18.05 -29.31
CA ALA A 13 19.45 17.80 -29.31
C ALA A 13 19.14 16.32 -29.61
N VAL A 14 19.80 15.72 -30.60
CA VAL A 14 19.64 14.29 -30.94
C VAL A 14 20.13 13.40 -29.79
N ILE A 15 21.30 13.69 -29.20
CA ILE A 15 21.80 12.98 -28.02
C ILE A 15 20.83 13.14 -26.85
N GLY A 16 20.26 14.33 -26.64
CA GLY A 16 19.26 14.59 -25.61
C GLY A 16 17.97 13.79 -25.82
N VAL A 17 17.44 13.78 -27.05
CA VAL A 17 16.23 13.01 -27.42
C VAL A 17 16.48 11.51 -27.26
N LEU A 18 17.63 11.01 -27.72
CA LEU A 18 18.03 9.63 -27.52
C LEU A 18 18.17 9.33 -26.02
N ALA A 19 18.88 10.14 -25.25
CA ALA A 19 19.02 9.94 -23.80
C ALA A 19 17.67 9.88 -23.07
N VAL A 20 16.71 10.74 -23.45
CA VAL A 20 15.34 10.73 -22.88
C VAL A 20 14.56 9.49 -23.31
N ALA A 21 14.66 9.05 -24.56
CA ALA A 21 13.96 7.87 -25.07
C ALA A 21 14.53 6.55 -24.52
N TRP A 22 15.86 6.48 -24.35
CA TRP A 22 16.55 5.28 -23.87
C TRP A 22 16.55 5.16 -22.34
N TYR A 23 16.40 6.26 -21.59
CA TYR A 23 16.44 6.24 -20.12
C TYR A 23 15.39 5.30 -19.51
N PRO A 24 14.10 5.32 -19.90
CA PRO A 24 13.11 4.38 -19.35
C PRO A 24 13.46 2.92 -19.63
N ILE A 25 14.01 2.62 -20.81
CA ILE A 25 14.41 1.26 -21.20
C ILE A 25 15.60 0.81 -20.36
N LEU A 26 16.64 1.65 -20.25
CA LEU A 26 17.82 1.38 -19.43
C LEU A 26 17.45 1.23 -17.95
N PHE A 27 16.62 2.12 -17.43
CA PHE A 27 16.11 2.07 -16.07
C PHE A 27 15.33 0.78 -15.81
N THR A 28 14.37 0.44 -16.69
CA THR A 28 13.55 -0.77 -16.55
C THR A 28 14.41 -2.02 -16.62
N THR A 29 15.36 -2.09 -17.56
CA THR A 29 16.30 -3.20 -17.70
C THR A 29 17.15 -3.35 -16.43
N TYR A 30 17.69 -2.25 -15.92
CA TYR A 30 18.55 -2.26 -14.75
C TYR A 30 17.79 -2.60 -13.45
N ILE A 31 16.59 -2.06 -13.26
CA ILE A 31 15.74 -2.40 -12.12
C ILE A 31 15.30 -3.86 -12.19
N THR A 32 14.91 -4.34 -13.36
CA THR A 32 14.60 -5.75 -13.58
C THR A 32 15.79 -6.63 -13.20
N PHE A 33 17.01 -6.24 -13.61
CA PHE A 33 18.23 -6.95 -13.22
C PHE A 33 18.44 -6.97 -11.70
N ILE A 34 18.31 -5.84 -11.00
CA ILE A 34 18.48 -5.78 -9.54
C ILE A 34 17.45 -6.62 -8.80
N PHE A 35 16.17 -6.50 -9.15
CA PHE A 35 15.13 -7.29 -8.50
C PHE A 35 15.27 -8.78 -8.83
N SER A 36 15.71 -9.13 -10.05
CA SER A 36 16.02 -10.51 -10.41
C SER A 36 17.19 -11.07 -9.61
N ALA A 37 18.24 -10.27 -9.35
CA ALA A 37 19.36 -10.68 -8.52
C ALA A 37 18.97 -10.91 -7.05
N ILE A 38 18.06 -10.08 -6.51
CA ILE A 38 17.48 -10.26 -5.18
C ILE A 38 16.59 -11.51 -5.14
N ALA A 39 15.69 -11.68 -6.13
CA ALA A 39 14.83 -12.86 -6.23
C ALA A 39 15.65 -14.15 -6.36
N LEU A 40 16.75 -14.11 -7.11
CA LEU A 40 17.72 -15.20 -7.21
C LEU A 40 18.34 -15.52 -5.85
N SER A 41 18.72 -14.50 -5.07
CA SER A 41 19.22 -14.68 -3.70
C SER A 41 18.16 -15.37 -2.82
N ASP A 42 16.89 -14.99 -2.96
CA ASP A 42 15.76 -15.60 -2.23
C ASP A 42 15.51 -17.06 -2.64
N VAL A 43 15.66 -17.38 -3.93
CA VAL A 43 15.60 -18.76 -4.44
C VAL A 43 16.74 -19.60 -3.87
N ILE A 44 17.98 -19.09 -3.88
CA ILE A 44 19.14 -19.81 -3.30
C ILE A 44 18.91 -20.05 -1.80
N MET A 45 18.43 -19.05 -1.05
CA MET A 45 18.08 -19.21 0.36
C MET A 45 17.00 -20.27 0.58
N THR A 46 16.02 -20.35 -0.32
CA THR A 46 14.98 -21.38 -0.30
C THR A 46 15.55 -22.78 -0.54
N MET A 47 16.50 -22.92 -1.46
CA MET A 47 17.20 -24.20 -1.70
C MET A 47 18.07 -24.63 -0.51
N CYS A 48 18.49 -23.70 0.34
CA CYS A 48 19.23 -24.01 1.57
C CYS A 48 18.34 -24.48 2.75
N ILE A 49 17.02 -24.51 2.61
CA ILE A 49 16.10 -24.95 3.69
C ILE A 49 16.44 -26.33 4.28
N PRO A 50 16.85 -27.36 3.51
CA PRO A 50 17.23 -28.66 4.06
C PRO A 50 18.37 -28.59 5.09
N VAL A 51 19.20 -27.53 5.08
CA VAL A 51 20.24 -27.31 6.10
C VAL A 51 19.64 -27.19 7.50
N LEU A 52 18.38 -26.77 7.64
CA LEU A 52 17.67 -26.74 8.92
C LEU A 52 17.56 -28.12 9.58
N LEU A 53 17.62 -29.21 8.81
CA LEU A 53 17.62 -30.58 9.35
C LEU A 53 18.95 -30.92 10.04
N VAL A 54 20.04 -30.23 9.67
CA VAL A 54 21.39 -30.48 10.20
C VAL A 54 21.73 -29.46 11.30
N SER A 55 21.59 -28.17 10.99
CA SER A 55 21.92 -27.11 11.94
C SER A 55 21.21 -25.81 11.59
N ARG A 56 20.47 -25.31 12.58
CA ARG A 56 19.83 -23.99 12.50
C ARG A 56 20.83 -22.85 12.46
N ASN A 57 21.92 -22.94 13.23
CA ASN A 57 23.01 -21.96 13.22
C ASN A 57 23.67 -21.89 11.83
N LEU A 58 23.96 -23.04 11.22
CA LEU A 58 24.55 -23.10 9.89
C LEU A 58 23.60 -22.50 8.84
N PHE A 59 22.31 -22.83 8.91
CA PHE A 59 21.30 -22.24 8.03
C PHE A 59 21.30 -20.70 8.14
N ARG A 60 21.33 -20.15 9.36
CA ARG A 60 21.37 -18.70 9.59
C ARG A 60 22.65 -18.05 9.08
N LYS A 61 23.79 -18.69 9.29
CA LYS A 61 25.07 -18.21 8.76
C LYS A 61 25.05 -18.13 7.23
N ILE A 62 24.51 -19.16 6.57
CA ILE A 62 24.37 -19.20 5.11
C ILE A 62 23.40 -18.11 4.62
N THR A 63 22.19 -18.01 5.19
CA THR A 63 21.19 -17.04 4.72
C THR A 63 21.59 -15.59 5.00
N ASN A 64 22.22 -15.31 6.14
CA ASN A 64 22.81 -14.00 6.43
C ASN A 64 23.93 -13.66 5.43
N SER A 65 24.78 -14.64 5.08
CA SER A 65 25.84 -14.47 4.07
C SER A 65 25.26 -14.17 2.69
N ILE A 66 24.28 -14.94 2.22
CA ILE A 66 23.62 -14.69 0.93
C ILE A 66 23.00 -13.29 0.91
N SER A 67 22.32 -12.92 2.00
CA SER A 67 21.72 -11.59 2.15
C SER A 67 22.75 -10.47 2.14
N HIS A 68 23.95 -10.70 2.69
CA HIS A 68 25.05 -9.73 2.68
C HIS A 68 25.54 -9.38 1.26
N TYR A 69 25.38 -10.28 0.29
CA TYR A 69 25.79 -10.06 -1.10
C TYR A 69 24.63 -9.63 -2.01
N GLY A 70 23.43 -10.20 -1.83
CA GLY A 70 22.28 -9.91 -2.68
C GLY A 70 21.60 -8.57 -2.36
N TRP A 71 21.29 -8.33 -1.09
CA TRP A 71 20.48 -7.17 -0.69
C TRP A 71 21.17 -5.80 -0.79
N PRO A 72 22.51 -5.63 -0.77
CA PRO A 72 23.11 -4.33 -1.06
C PRO A 72 22.69 -3.74 -2.41
N LEU A 73 22.30 -4.57 -3.39
CA LEU A 73 21.84 -4.06 -4.69
C LEU A 73 20.60 -3.16 -4.55
N ILE A 74 19.73 -3.39 -3.54
CA ILE A 74 18.60 -2.48 -3.30
C ILE A 74 19.04 -1.13 -2.76
N THR A 75 20.09 -1.07 -1.92
CA THR A 75 20.63 0.19 -1.40
C THR A 75 21.36 0.95 -2.50
N LEU A 76 22.05 0.25 -3.41
CA LEU A 76 22.62 0.84 -4.61
C LEU A 76 21.54 1.45 -5.50
N ALA A 77 20.47 0.70 -5.79
CA ALA A 77 19.36 1.20 -6.60
C ALA A 77 18.71 2.43 -5.95
N PHE A 78 18.45 2.36 -4.64
CA PHE A 78 17.81 3.42 -3.89
C PHE A 78 18.67 4.69 -3.83
N GLU A 79 19.94 4.60 -3.48
CA GLU A 79 20.76 5.79 -3.26
C GLU A 79 21.42 6.29 -4.55
N ALA A 80 21.97 5.40 -5.39
CA ALA A 80 22.70 5.79 -6.60
C ALA A 80 21.77 6.06 -7.79
N LEU A 81 20.92 5.09 -8.19
CA LEU A 81 19.99 5.31 -9.31
C LEU A 81 18.87 6.28 -8.94
N GLY A 82 18.30 6.08 -7.76
CA GLY A 82 17.28 6.95 -7.19
C GLY A 82 17.78 8.36 -6.92
N ARG A 83 19.11 8.56 -6.95
CA ARG A 83 19.81 9.82 -6.64
C ARG A 83 19.36 10.40 -5.29
N ASN A 84 18.92 9.53 -4.37
CA ASN A 84 18.44 9.94 -3.06
C ASN A 84 19.64 10.25 -2.17
N LYS A 85 19.68 11.46 -1.63
CA LYS A 85 20.79 11.93 -0.80
C LYS A 85 20.48 11.62 0.65
N LEU A 86 21.33 10.81 1.27
CA LEU A 86 21.28 10.56 2.70
C LEU A 86 22.21 11.53 3.44
N VAL A 87 21.71 12.14 4.52
CA VAL A 87 22.47 13.04 5.38
C VAL A 87 22.48 12.48 6.78
N PHE A 88 23.62 11.94 7.21
CA PHE A 88 23.80 11.37 8.53
C PHE A 88 24.36 12.41 9.50
N THR A 89 23.81 12.46 10.72
CA THR A 89 24.26 13.33 11.82
C THR A 89 24.18 12.56 13.15
N GLY A 90 24.74 13.12 14.22
CA GLY A 90 24.69 12.51 15.56
C GLY A 90 25.92 11.67 15.87
N GLU A 91 25.73 10.53 16.53
CA GLU A 91 26.80 9.64 16.94
C GLU A 91 27.30 8.76 15.79
N ASP A 92 28.62 8.64 15.68
CA ASP A 92 29.26 7.80 14.67
C ASP A 92 29.31 6.33 15.10
N ILE A 93 28.24 5.61 14.78
CA ILE A 93 28.12 4.19 15.10
C ILE A 93 29.13 3.32 14.33
N VAL A 94 29.60 3.76 13.15
CA VAL A 94 30.58 3.02 12.35
C VAL A 94 31.95 3.11 13.00
N LEU A 95 32.36 4.31 13.42
CA LEU A 95 33.59 4.48 14.20
C LEU A 95 33.51 3.72 15.51
N HIS A 96 32.37 3.78 16.23
CA HIS A 96 32.18 3.02 17.45
C HIS A 96 32.41 1.51 17.23
N GLN A 97 31.82 0.92 16.18
CA GLN A 97 32.04 -0.48 15.83
C GLN A 97 33.50 -0.77 15.46
N SER A 98 34.14 0.11 14.70
CA SER A 98 35.54 -0.04 14.31
C SER A 98 36.49 -0.01 15.51
N HIS A 99 36.28 0.92 16.46
CA HIS A 99 37.13 1.06 17.64
C HIS A 99 36.99 -0.10 18.63
N ASN A 100 35.83 -0.74 18.66
CA ASN A 100 35.53 -1.80 19.63
C ASN A 100 35.48 -3.19 18.96
N ASN A 101 36.27 -3.43 17.91
CA ASN A 101 36.38 -4.72 17.21
C ASN A 101 35.04 -5.35 16.80
N GLY A 102 34.11 -4.53 16.30
CA GLY A 102 32.77 -4.97 15.91
C GLY A 102 31.80 -5.15 17.08
N SER A 103 32.02 -4.44 18.19
CA SER A 103 31.06 -4.38 19.32
C SER A 103 29.66 -4.04 18.84
N ASP A 104 28.65 -4.55 19.53
CA ASP A 104 27.26 -4.61 19.09
C ASP A 104 27.04 -5.62 17.97
N ARG A 105 27.28 -6.90 18.28
CA ARG A 105 26.87 -8.00 17.40
C ARG A 105 25.35 -7.98 17.25
N ASN A 106 24.64 -7.70 18.34
CA ASN A 106 23.19 -7.75 18.39
C ASN A 106 22.62 -6.40 18.81
N ALA A 107 21.71 -5.85 18.01
CA ALA A 107 21.13 -4.54 18.28
C ALA A 107 19.63 -4.50 18.00
N LEU A 108 18.94 -3.65 18.75
CA LEU A 108 17.60 -3.18 18.39
C LEU A 108 17.74 -1.87 17.61
N VAL A 109 17.06 -1.76 16.48
CA VAL A 109 17.08 -0.56 15.64
C VAL A 109 15.70 0.08 15.69
N LEU A 110 15.61 1.26 16.30
CA LEU A 110 14.40 2.05 16.39
C LEU A 110 14.40 3.11 15.30
N ILE A 111 13.33 3.14 14.50
CA ILE A 111 13.15 4.15 13.45
C ILE A 111 11.75 4.74 13.62
N ASN A 112 11.63 6.07 13.57
CA ASN A 112 10.32 6.70 13.47
C ASN A 112 9.66 6.38 12.13
N HIS A 113 8.36 6.06 12.15
CA HIS A 113 7.67 5.50 10.99
C HIS A 113 7.01 6.57 10.15
N THR A 114 7.76 7.11 9.20
CA THR A 114 7.32 8.21 8.35
C THR A 114 6.78 7.72 7.01
N TYR A 115 7.47 6.75 6.39
CA TYR A 115 7.17 6.32 5.02
C TYR A 115 7.17 4.78 4.91
N HIS A 116 6.57 4.24 3.84
CA HIS A 116 6.48 2.79 3.68
C HIS A 116 7.84 2.12 3.37
N CYS A 117 8.85 2.92 3.04
CA CYS A 117 10.20 2.48 2.71
C CYS A 117 11.24 2.79 3.78
N ASP A 118 10.84 3.15 5.01
CA ASP A 118 11.79 3.47 6.09
C ASP A 118 12.78 2.32 6.36
N TRP A 119 12.38 1.08 6.07
CA TRP A 119 13.25 -0.10 6.15
C TRP A 119 14.49 -0.03 5.25
N LEU A 120 14.44 0.69 4.11
CA LEU A 120 15.61 0.91 3.26
C LEU A 120 16.71 1.67 4.00
N LEU A 121 16.35 2.52 4.96
CA LEU A 121 17.30 3.29 5.76
C LEU A 121 18.05 2.40 6.74
N ALA A 122 17.37 1.39 7.31
CA ALA A 122 18.02 0.35 8.10
C ALA A 122 19.01 -0.45 7.26
N PHE A 123 18.62 -0.83 6.04
CA PHE A 123 19.49 -1.54 5.09
C PHE A 123 20.70 -0.72 4.67
N SER A 124 20.48 0.56 4.36
CA SER A 124 21.51 1.54 4.03
C SER A 124 22.55 1.69 5.15
N LEU A 125 22.09 1.77 6.41
CA LEU A 125 22.97 1.81 7.57
C LEU A 125 23.65 0.47 7.82
N GLY A 126 22.93 -0.64 7.65
CA GLY A 126 23.45 -2.00 7.72
C GLY A 126 24.57 -2.24 6.71
N GLU A 127 24.49 -1.67 5.51
CA GLU A 127 25.54 -1.79 4.50
C GLU A 127 26.84 -1.12 4.96
N ARG A 128 26.73 0.09 5.51
CA ARG A 128 27.86 0.88 6.02
C ARG A 128 28.54 0.25 7.23
N THR A 129 27.79 -0.55 8.00
CA THR A 129 28.25 -1.23 9.21
C THR A 129 28.59 -2.71 8.98
N GLY A 130 28.40 -3.22 7.75
CA GLY A 130 28.59 -4.63 7.43
C GLY A 130 27.52 -5.57 8.01
N ARG A 131 26.39 -5.03 8.47
CA ARG A 131 25.27 -5.74 9.12
C ARG A 131 24.04 -5.93 8.24
N ILE A 132 24.06 -5.56 6.96
CA ILE A 132 22.89 -5.63 6.08
C ILE A 132 22.23 -7.04 6.04
N GLY A 133 23.03 -8.11 5.97
CA GLY A 133 22.52 -9.49 5.98
C GLY A 133 21.97 -9.94 7.34
N ASN A 134 22.30 -9.22 8.41
CA ASN A 134 21.89 -9.50 9.78
C ASN A 134 20.60 -8.76 10.17
N ILE A 135 20.08 -7.87 9.32
CA ILE A 135 18.83 -7.15 9.57
C ILE A 135 17.65 -8.12 9.62
N LYS A 136 16.75 -7.91 10.58
CA LYS A 136 15.51 -8.65 10.79
C LYS A 136 14.40 -7.65 11.01
N ILE A 137 13.28 -7.79 10.31
CA ILE A 137 12.17 -6.85 10.39
C ILE A 137 10.87 -7.58 10.69
N ALA A 138 10.04 -6.98 11.54
CA ALA A 138 8.65 -7.38 11.70
C ALA A 138 7.76 -6.73 10.61
N MET A 139 7.06 -7.54 9.82
CA MET A 139 6.29 -7.07 8.65
C MET A 139 4.91 -7.72 8.53
N LYS A 140 4.06 -7.17 7.64
CA LYS A 140 2.69 -7.66 7.43
C LYS A 140 2.68 -9.11 6.94
N SER A 141 1.82 -9.94 7.52
CA SER A 141 1.71 -11.35 7.17
C SER A 141 1.31 -11.64 5.72
N VAL A 142 0.69 -10.68 5.02
CA VAL A 142 0.32 -10.85 3.61
C VAL A 142 1.54 -11.04 2.70
N ILE A 143 2.71 -10.49 3.07
CA ILE A 143 3.94 -10.57 2.27
C ILE A 143 4.44 -12.01 2.13
N LYS A 144 4.11 -12.90 3.08
CA LYS A 144 4.52 -14.31 3.03
C LYS A 144 3.93 -15.07 1.83
N TYR A 145 2.87 -14.55 1.22
CA TYR A 145 2.19 -15.19 0.09
C TYR A 145 2.77 -14.81 -1.28
N ILE A 146 3.77 -13.91 -1.32
CA ILE A 146 4.47 -13.59 -2.58
C ILE A 146 5.43 -14.76 -2.89
N PRO A 147 5.28 -15.46 -4.02
CA PRO A 147 6.13 -16.61 -4.37
C PRO A 147 7.61 -16.25 -4.37
N PHE A 148 8.44 -17.15 -3.84
CA PHE A 148 9.90 -17.00 -3.64
C PHE A 148 10.32 -15.88 -2.68
N VAL A 149 9.79 -14.67 -2.83
CA VAL A 149 10.08 -13.51 -1.97
C VAL A 149 9.66 -13.77 -0.53
N GLY A 150 8.43 -14.27 -0.31
CA GLY A 150 7.93 -14.56 1.03
C GLY A 150 8.77 -15.62 1.76
N VAL A 151 9.24 -16.63 1.04
CA VAL A 151 10.09 -17.71 1.57
C VAL A 151 11.52 -17.22 1.80
N GLY A 152 12.07 -16.42 0.90
CA GLY A 152 13.38 -15.76 1.06
C GLY A 152 13.41 -14.86 2.29
N ILE A 153 12.42 -13.97 2.44
CA ILE A 153 12.27 -13.11 3.61
C ILE A 153 12.13 -13.93 4.91
N TRP A 154 11.39 -15.04 4.87
CA TRP A 154 11.33 -15.98 6.00
C TRP A 154 12.72 -16.59 6.32
N ALA A 155 13.45 -17.02 5.29
CA ALA A 155 14.79 -17.59 5.41
C ALA A 155 15.81 -16.57 5.95
N MET A 156 15.61 -15.28 5.66
CA MET A 156 16.35 -14.18 6.28
C MET A 156 16.05 -14.02 7.79
N GLY A 157 14.98 -14.63 8.31
CA GLY A 157 14.63 -14.57 9.74
C GLY A 157 13.71 -13.41 10.11
N PHE A 158 12.98 -12.87 9.14
CA PHE A 158 11.99 -11.83 9.38
C PHE A 158 10.73 -12.39 10.04
N ILE A 159 9.95 -11.53 10.69
CA ILE A 159 8.77 -11.94 11.45
C ILE A 159 7.50 -11.44 10.75
N PHE A 160 6.63 -12.35 10.34
CA PHE A 160 5.33 -12.03 9.76
C PHE A 160 4.26 -11.88 10.85
N LEU A 161 3.62 -10.71 10.93
CA LEU A 161 2.63 -10.35 11.95
C LEU A 161 1.25 -10.03 11.33
N SER A 162 0.18 -10.47 12.00
CA SER A 162 -1.22 -10.08 11.70
C SER A 162 -1.59 -8.71 12.26
N ARG A 163 -0.72 -8.10 13.09
CA ARG A 163 -0.91 -6.84 13.83
C ARG A 163 -1.88 -6.95 15.01
N LYS A 164 -2.23 -8.18 15.41
CA LYS A 164 -3.00 -8.45 16.62
C LYS A 164 -2.10 -9.14 17.63
N TRP A 165 -1.79 -8.46 18.74
CA TRP A 165 -0.88 -8.97 19.77
C TRP A 165 -1.29 -10.35 20.29
N GLN A 166 -2.60 -10.58 20.47
CA GLN A 166 -3.14 -11.85 20.96
C GLN A 166 -2.75 -13.03 20.04
N ASP A 167 -2.79 -12.83 18.73
CA ASP A 167 -2.47 -13.85 17.73
C ASP A 167 -0.95 -14.04 17.55
N ASP A 168 -0.19 -12.97 17.72
CA ASP A 168 1.22 -12.91 17.33
C ASP A 168 2.20 -13.15 18.49
N ARG A 169 1.76 -12.99 19.75
CA ARG A 169 2.65 -13.07 20.94
C ARG A 169 3.54 -14.32 20.97
N HIS A 170 3.00 -15.49 20.60
CA HIS A 170 3.75 -16.74 20.59
C HIS A 170 4.75 -16.81 19.45
N LYS A 171 4.42 -16.24 18.28
CA LYS A 171 5.34 -16.17 17.13
C LYS A 171 6.49 -15.22 17.43
N ILE A 172 6.19 -14.07 18.04
CA ILE A 172 7.17 -13.07 18.47
C ILE A 172 8.12 -13.67 19.51
N ALA A 173 7.59 -14.28 20.57
CA ALA A 173 8.41 -14.92 21.60
C ALA A 173 9.33 -16.01 21.03
N ARG A 174 8.80 -16.84 20.12
CA ARG A 174 9.58 -17.87 19.43
C ARG A 174 10.69 -17.25 18.55
N ALA A 175 10.39 -16.17 17.83
CA ALA A 175 11.37 -15.47 17.01
C ALA A 175 12.49 -14.87 17.87
N TYR A 176 12.17 -14.23 18.99
CA TYR A 176 13.18 -13.69 19.92
C TYR A 176 14.04 -14.79 20.54
N SER A 177 13.45 -15.92 20.92
CA SER A 177 14.21 -17.10 21.38
C SER A 177 15.19 -17.58 20.29
N HIS A 178 14.74 -17.64 19.04
CA HIS A 178 15.63 -17.98 17.93
C HIS A 178 16.76 -16.97 17.74
N LEU A 179 16.48 -15.66 17.74
CA LEU A 179 17.52 -14.65 17.59
C LEU A 179 18.60 -14.75 18.69
N LYS A 180 18.19 -15.09 19.91
CA LYS A 180 19.11 -15.33 21.03
C LYS A 180 19.96 -16.58 20.86
N ASN A 181 19.38 -17.66 20.34
CA ASN A 181 20.00 -18.99 20.32
C ASN A 181 20.71 -19.32 19.00
N ASP A 182 20.41 -18.61 17.91
CA ASP A 182 20.94 -18.91 16.58
C ASP A 182 22.44 -18.62 16.44
N GLY A 183 23.08 -17.93 17.39
CA GLY A 183 24.53 -17.69 17.47
C GLY A 183 25.10 -16.71 16.42
N GLU A 184 24.25 -16.26 15.51
CA GLU A 184 24.56 -15.30 14.46
C GLU A 184 24.19 -13.87 14.88
N PRO A 185 24.96 -12.84 14.46
CA PRO A 185 24.60 -11.44 14.71
C PRO A 185 23.21 -11.10 14.16
N PHE A 186 22.46 -10.25 14.85
CA PHE A 186 21.16 -9.77 14.38
C PHE A 186 20.91 -8.30 14.71
N TRP A 187 20.29 -7.59 13.77
CA TRP A 187 19.78 -6.23 13.97
C TRP A 187 18.27 -6.25 13.79
N PHE A 188 17.52 -6.16 14.90
CA PHE A 188 16.06 -6.22 14.86
C PHE A 188 15.47 -4.81 14.72
N VAL A 189 14.91 -4.53 13.55
CA VAL A 189 14.29 -3.23 13.23
C VAL A 189 12.84 -3.22 13.67
N THR A 190 12.48 -2.20 14.43
CA THR A 190 11.10 -1.98 14.87
C THR A 190 10.72 -0.52 14.77
N HIS A 191 9.42 -0.31 14.59
CA HIS A 191 8.77 0.99 14.53
C HIS A 191 7.76 1.05 15.67
N PRO A 192 8.16 1.46 16.89
CA PRO A 192 7.29 1.44 18.07
C PRO A 192 5.94 2.15 17.90
N GLU A 193 5.83 3.15 17.02
CA GLU A 193 4.57 3.82 16.67
C GLU A 193 3.47 2.84 16.20
N GLY A 194 3.87 1.73 15.56
CA GLY A 194 2.97 0.70 15.03
C GLY A 194 2.16 1.11 13.80
N SER A 195 2.20 2.38 13.43
CA SER A 195 1.52 3.00 12.29
C SER A 195 2.41 4.05 11.67
N ARG A 196 2.19 4.34 10.39
CA ARG A 196 2.87 5.44 9.70
C ARG A 196 2.31 6.77 10.17
N PHE A 197 3.17 7.78 10.24
CA PHE A 197 2.79 9.16 10.44
C PHE A 197 1.86 9.64 9.31
N ASN A 198 0.74 10.23 9.71
CA ASN A 198 -0.17 11.04 8.88
C ASN A 198 -1.07 11.82 9.84
N GLU A 199 -1.76 12.83 9.34
CA GLU A 199 -2.57 13.74 10.16
C GLU A 199 -3.62 13.01 11.01
N LYS A 200 -4.38 12.09 10.39
CA LYS A 200 -5.38 11.27 11.09
C LYS A 200 -4.78 10.46 12.25
N ASN A 201 -3.66 9.80 12.00
CA ASN A 201 -2.98 9.00 13.03
C ASN A 201 -2.37 9.89 14.12
N LEU A 202 -1.88 11.08 13.78
CA LEU A 202 -1.36 12.05 14.73
C LEU A 202 -2.45 12.55 15.66
N GLN A 203 -3.61 12.91 15.13
CA GLN A 203 -4.78 13.34 15.92
C GLN A 203 -5.20 12.25 16.92
N ALA A 204 -5.39 11.01 16.45
CA ALA A 204 -5.71 9.89 17.33
C ALA A 204 -4.61 9.62 18.38
N SER A 205 -3.34 9.79 18.01
CA SER A 205 -2.21 9.66 18.95
C SER A 205 -2.22 10.77 20.01
N GLN A 206 -2.61 11.99 19.64
CA GLN A 206 -2.70 13.13 20.56
C GLN A 206 -3.91 13.03 21.48
N GLU A 207 -5.04 12.52 21.00
CA GLU A 207 -6.20 12.19 21.84
C GLU A 207 -5.83 11.16 22.90
N PHE A 208 -5.12 10.10 22.52
CA PHE A 208 -4.59 9.13 23.47
C PHE A 208 -3.68 9.77 24.52
N ALA A 209 -2.74 10.64 24.12
CA ALA A 209 -1.87 11.35 25.05
C ALA A 209 -2.66 12.28 26.00
N LYS A 210 -3.64 13.02 25.48
CA LYS A 210 -4.52 13.91 26.27
C LYS A 210 -5.38 13.15 27.28
N SER A 211 -5.74 11.90 27.00
CA SER A 211 -6.46 11.04 27.94
C SER A 211 -5.60 10.55 29.11
N ARG A 212 -4.26 10.64 29.00
CA ARG A 212 -3.28 10.18 30.01
C ARG A 212 -2.10 11.16 30.17
N PRO A 213 -2.36 12.42 30.50
CA PRO A 213 -1.34 13.48 30.44
C PRO A 213 -0.22 13.33 31.48
N GLN A 214 -0.43 12.53 32.52
CA GLN A 214 0.57 12.24 33.56
C GLN A 214 1.54 11.12 33.17
N GLU A 215 1.19 10.29 32.18
CA GLU A 215 1.95 9.09 31.78
C GLU A 215 2.50 9.18 30.35
N VAL A 216 1.81 9.89 29.46
CA VAL A 216 2.07 9.86 28.02
C VAL A 216 2.38 11.28 27.53
N PRO A 217 3.53 11.50 26.85
CA PRO A 217 3.88 12.82 26.35
C PRO A 217 2.98 13.22 25.17
N LEU A 218 2.64 14.51 25.11
CA LEU A 218 1.95 15.09 23.96
C LEU A 218 2.96 15.44 22.87
N LEU A 219 3.00 14.64 21.81
CA LEU A 219 3.93 14.80 20.68
C LEU A 219 3.24 15.50 19.49
N LYS A 220 4.01 16.29 18.71
CA LYS A 220 3.49 17.15 17.63
C LYS A 220 3.94 16.71 16.24
N ASN A 221 5.09 16.06 16.15
CA ASN A 221 5.83 15.76 14.93
C ASN A 221 6.00 14.26 14.69
N ILE A 222 5.63 13.42 15.67
CA ILE A 222 5.75 11.96 15.65
C ILE A 222 4.60 11.32 16.42
N LEU A 223 4.27 10.05 16.14
CA LEU A 223 3.25 9.34 16.91
C LEU A 223 3.82 8.85 18.25
N VAL A 224 2.94 8.72 19.24
CA VAL A 224 3.28 8.14 20.54
C VAL A 224 3.61 6.65 20.35
N PRO A 225 4.75 6.17 20.88
CA PRO A 225 5.16 4.79 20.72
C PRO A 225 4.29 3.83 21.54
N ARG A 226 4.05 2.63 21.00
CA ARG A 226 3.37 1.52 21.68
C ARG A 226 4.39 0.69 22.45
N VAL A 227 4.35 0.81 23.78
CA VAL A 227 5.34 0.24 24.70
C VAL A 227 5.46 -1.30 24.61
N LYS A 228 4.33 -2.02 24.58
CA LYS A 228 4.29 -3.50 24.68
C LYS A 228 5.24 -4.23 23.72
N GLY A 229 5.32 -3.80 22.47
CA GLY A 229 6.16 -4.46 21.46
C GLY A 229 7.65 -4.29 21.75
N PHE A 230 8.05 -3.08 22.16
CA PHE A 230 9.43 -2.77 22.54
C PHE A 230 9.81 -3.45 23.87
N SER A 231 8.97 -3.36 24.90
CA SER A 231 9.20 -4.03 26.19
C SER A 231 9.37 -5.53 26.03
N SER A 232 8.50 -6.17 25.24
CA SER A 232 8.64 -7.59 24.93
C SER A 232 9.97 -7.92 24.26
N ALA A 233 10.45 -7.07 23.34
CA ALA A 233 11.73 -7.28 22.67
C ALA A 233 12.91 -7.21 23.65
N VAL A 234 13.01 -6.14 24.44
CA VAL A 234 14.14 -5.94 25.39
C VAL A 234 14.14 -6.98 26.51
N ILE A 235 12.97 -7.37 27.01
CA ILE A 235 12.84 -8.39 28.07
C ILE A 235 13.19 -9.78 27.51
N SER A 236 12.61 -10.18 26.38
CA SER A 236 12.80 -11.54 25.84
C SER A 236 14.23 -11.77 25.35
N MET A 237 14.90 -10.72 24.86
CA MET A 237 16.27 -10.78 24.37
C MET A 237 17.29 -10.25 25.39
N LYS A 238 16.91 -10.18 26.67
CA LYS A 238 17.83 -9.82 27.75
C LYS A 238 19.07 -10.74 27.74
N GLY A 239 20.24 -10.11 27.86
CA GLY A 239 21.55 -10.76 27.81
C GLY A 239 22.00 -11.17 26.41
N ALA A 240 21.22 -10.87 25.35
CA ALA A 240 21.59 -11.15 23.97
C ALA A 240 21.77 -9.87 23.13
N VAL A 241 21.07 -8.78 23.44
CA VAL A 241 21.20 -7.48 22.78
C VAL A 241 22.29 -6.65 23.47
N ASP A 242 23.16 -6.02 22.69
CA ASP A 242 24.26 -5.18 23.18
C ASP A 242 23.88 -3.70 23.26
N ALA A 243 23.10 -3.21 22.29
CA ALA A 243 22.72 -1.80 22.18
C ALA A 243 21.37 -1.58 21.48
N VAL A 244 20.82 -0.38 21.69
CA VAL A 244 19.71 0.18 20.92
C VAL A 244 20.26 1.30 20.03
N TYR A 245 20.14 1.14 18.72
CA TYR A 245 20.37 2.20 17.75
C TYR A 245 19.07 2.94 17.50
N ASP A 246 19.09 4.24 17.76
CA ASP A 246 17.94 5.10 17.62
C ASP A 246 18.13 6.06 16.44
N LEU A 247 17.30 5.89 15.41
CA LEU A 247 17.34 6.64 14.16
C LEU A 247 16.14 7.60 14.14
N THR A 248 16.41 8.89 14.08
CA THR A 248 15.40 9.91 13.78
C THR A 248 15.52 10.30 12.31
N VAL A 249 14.45 10.14 11.56
CA VAL A 249 14.40 10.25 10.11
C VAL A 249 13.46 11.39 9.73
N ALA A 250 13.95 12.27 8.86
CA ALA A 250 13.13 13.31 8.24
C ALA A 250 13.36 13.35 6.73
N TYR A 251 12.27 13.41 5.98
CA TYR A 251 12.30 13.55 4.53
C TYR A 251 12.12 15.03 4.18
N LYS A 252 13.03 15.65 3.41
CA LYS A 252 12.77 16.99 2.85
C LYS A 252 11.56 16.98 1.91
N ARG A 253 11.36 15.87 1.21
CA ARG A 253 10.20 15.64 0.35
C ARG A 253 9.82 14.17 0.38
N HIS A 254 8.54 13.88 0.62
CA HIS A 254 8.06 12.51 0.51
C HIS A 254 8.10 12.03 -0.95
N PRO A 255 8.62 10.83 -1.22
CA PRO A 255 8.51 10.22 -2.54
C PRO A 255 7.04 10.03 -2.92
N ALA A 256 6.73 10.10 -4.22
CA ALA A 256 5.36 9.89 -4.70
C ALA A 256 4.94 8.41 -4.63
N SER A 257 5.89 7.49 -4.83
CA SER A 257 5.66 6.05 -4.80
C SER A 257 6.94 5.28 -4.45
N PHE A 258 6.81 3.97 -4.23
CA PHE A 258 7.93 3.05 -4.08
C PHE A 258 8.92 3.14 -5.26
N PHE A 259 8.43 3.01 -6.50
CA PHE A 259 9.28 3.04 -7.68
C PHE A 259 9.92 4.42 -7.95
N ALA A 260 9.29 5.51 -7.50
CA ALA A 260 9.86 6.85 -7.60
C ALA A 260 11.18 6.98 -6.80
N LEU A 261 11.38 6.15 -5.77
CA LEU A 261 12.65 6.10 -5.04
C LEU A 261 13.80 5.53 -5.87
N PHE A 262 13.53 4.80 -6.94
CA PHE A 262 14.59 4.19 -7.76
C PHE A 262 14.79 4.92 -9.08
N TYR A 263 13.73 5.56 -9.61
CA TYR A 263 13.74 6.20 -10.93
C TYR A 263 14.66 7.42 -11.06
N GLY A 264 14.94 8.15 -9.97
CA GLY A 264 15.89 9.26 -9.98
C GLY A 264 15.41 10.56 -10.66
N ASN A 265 14.16 10.63 -11.13
CA ASN A 265 13.57 11.86 -11.71
C ASN A 265 13.21 12.90 -10.64
N LYS A 266 12.77 12.43 -9.48
CA LYS A 266 12.43 13.25 -8.32
C LYS A 266 13.18 12.69 -7.12
N PRO A 267 14.50 12.96 -7.00
CA PRO A 267 15.30 12.50 -5.87
C PRO A 267 14.88 13.19 -4.57
N THR A 268 14.87 12.45 -3.47
CA THR A 268 14.64 13.03 -2.13
C THR A 268 15.93 13.16 -1.34
N GLU A 269 15.98 14.14 -0.44
CA GLU A 269 17.03 14.26 0.56
C GLU A 269 16.45 13.82 1.91
N ILE A 270 17.12 12.85 2.54
CA ILE A 270 16.67 12.18 3.75
C ILE A 270 17.71 12.39 4.83
N HIS A 271 17.30 13.04 5.90
CA HIS A 271 18.14 13.30 7.06
C HIS A 271 17.93 12.20 8.08
N ILE A 272 19.03 11.70 8.64
CA ILE A 272 19.06 10.60 9.61
C ILE A 272 19.95 11.05 10.76
N HIS A 273 19.37 11.24 11.94
CA HIS A 273 20.10 11.50 13.16
C HIS A 273 20.27 10.19 13.93
N LEU A 274 21.52 9.83 14.20
CA LEU A 274 21.92 8.57 14.82
C LEU A 274 22.24 8.79 16.30
N ARG A 275 21.71 7.93 17.16
CA ARG A 275 22.08 7.85 18.58
C ARG A 275 22.26 6.39 18.98
N ARG A 276 23.19 6.10 19.87
CA ARG A 276 23.43 4.76 20.40
C ARG A 276 23.23 4.75 21.91
N PHE A 277 22.39 3.81 22.37
CA PHE A 277 22.18 3.55 23.78
C PHE A 277 22.68 2.14 24.11
N PRO A 278 23.67 1.96 25.00
CA PRO A 278 24.03 0.63 25.51
C PRO A 278 22.79 -0.04 26.11
N ILE A 279 22.63 -1.35 25.97
CA ILE A 279 21.45 -2.05 26.52
C ILE A 279 21.31 -1.85 28.05
N ALA A 280 22.44 -1.67 28.74
CA ALA A 280 22.50 -1.41 30.17
C ALA A 280 21.84 -0.08 30.58
N SER A 281 21.64 0.86 29.64
CA SER A 281 20.92 2.11 29.87
C SER A 281 19.40 1.97 29.76
N VAL A 282 18.90 0.83 29.27
CA VAL A 282 17.46 0.53 29.21
C VAL A 282 17.08 -0.15 30.54
N PRO A 283 16.02 0.31 31.23
CA PRO A 283 15.62 -0.22 32.54
C PRO A 283 14.88 -1.57 32.44
N VAL A 284 15.52 -2.57 31.80
CA VAL A 284 14.92 -3.89 31.53
C VAL A 284 14.49 -4.62 32.83
N ASP A 285 15.20 -4.36 33.93
CA ASP A 285 14.94 -4.98 35.24
C ASP A 285 13.90 -4.28 36.11
N GLN A 286 13.43 -3.11 35.69
CA GLN A 286 12.50 -2.28 36.46
C GLN A 286 11.04 -2.43 36.00
N GLY A 287 10.79 -3.31 35.02
CA GLY A 287 9.46 -3.64 34.52
C GLY A 287 8.96 -2.76 33.37
N ASP A 288 7.79 -3.11 32.85
CA ASP A 288 7.22 -2.51 31.62
C ASP A 288 7.00 -0.99 31.73
N HIS A 289 6.70 -0.48 32.93
CA HIS A 289 6.46 0.94 33.16
C HIS A 289 7.72 1.78 32.91
N GLU A 290 8.85 1.42 33.51
CA GLU A 290 10.11 2.14 33.34
C GLU A 290 10.68 2.01 31.93
N ILE A 291 10.49 0.85 31.29
CA ILE A 291 10.83 0.69 29.87
C ILE A 291 9.97 1.63 29.01
N GLY A 292 8.68 1.77 29.36
CA GLY A 292 7.76 2.71 28.74
C GLY A 292 8.23 4.16 28.87
N ASN A 293 8.58 4.58 30.09
CA ASN A 293 9.11 5.94 30.36
C ASN A 293 10.40 6.22 29.58
N TRP A 294 11.32 5.25 29.55
CA TRP A 294 12.54 5.35 28.76
C TRP A 294 12.23 5.56 27.27
N LEU A 295 11.28 4.79 26.73
CA LEU A 295 10.88 4.88 25.33
C LEU A 295 10.16 6.20 25.02
N TYR A 296 9.27 6.65 25.90
CA TYR A 296 8.61 7.94 25.79
C TYR A 296 9.60 9.09 25.78
N GLN A 297 10.62 9.05 26.64
CA GLN A 297 11.69 10.05 26.64
C GLN A 297 12.45 10.10 25.31
N ARG A 298 12.80 8.95 24.72
CA ARG A 298 13.43 8.90 23.38
C ARG A 298 12.54 9.53 22.31
N TYR A 299 11.24 9.30 22.39
CA TYR A 299 10.27 9.84 21.43
C TYR A 299 9.98 11.33 21.63
N THR A 300 10.05 11.85 22.86
CA THR A 300 10.03 13.30 23.12
C THR A 300 11.26 13.97 22.48
N GLU A 301 12.46 13.41 22.66
CA GLU A 301 13.68 13.92 22.04
C GLU A 301 13.60 13.83 20.50
N LYS A 302 12.97 12.79 19.93
CA LYS A 302 12.68 12.71 18.49
C LYS A 302 11.77 13.82 18.02
N ASP A 303 10.72 14.12 18.78
CA ASP A 303 9.76 15.18 18.47
C ASP A 303 10.45 16.55 18.36
N GLU A 304 11.36 16.84 19.29
CA GLU A 304 12.19 18.04 19.30
C GLU A 304 13.17 18.08 18.11
N LEU A 305 13.82 16.96 17.78
CA LEU A 305 14.68 16.87 16.60
C LEU A 305 13.90 17.10 15.30
N LEU A 306 12.69 16.56 15.19
CA LEU A 306 11.82 16.75 14.04
C LEU A 306 11.31 18.19 13.97
N GLN A 307 11.05 18.84 15.11
CA GLN A 307 10.74 20.27 15.16
C GLN A 307 11.92 21.10 14.65
N HIS A 308 13.12 20.82 15.17
CA HIS A 308 14.34 21.50 14.72
C HIS A 308 14.57 21.33 13.22
N PHE A 309 14.31 20.13 12.69
CA PHE A 309 14.39 19.88 11.25
C PHE A 309 13.36 20.70 10.45
N LYS A 310 12.12 20.83 10.92
CA LYS A 310 11.12 21.69 10.30
C LYS A 310 11.56 23.16 10.27
N ASP A 311 12.22 23.62 11.34
CA ASP A 311 12.63 25.02 11.49
C ASP A 311 13.93 25.36 10.74
N LYS A 312 14.88 24.42 10.66
CA LYS A 312 16.24 24.64 10.13
C LYS A 312 16.55 23.90 8.83
N GLY A 313 15.74 22.91 8.46
CA GLY A 313 15.92 22.09 7.26
C GLY A 313 17.04 21.04 7.35
N HIS A 314 17.60 20.83 8.55
CA HIS A 314 18.59 19.79 8.86
C HIS A 314 18.55 19.44 10.35
N PHE A 315 19.08 18.27 10.73
CA PHE A 315 19.26 17.92 12.15
C PHE A 315 20.50 18.61 12.76
N PRO A 316 20.55 18.76 14.10
CA PRO A 316 21.72 19.31 14.78
C PRO A 316 22.90 18.32 14.76
N GLY A 317 24.11 18.84 14.97
CA GLY A 317 25.35 18.07 15.03
C GLY A 317 26.16 18.10 13.72
N GLN A 318 27.36 17.53 13.77
CA GLN A 318 28.22 17.45 12.59
C GLN A 318 27.72 16.39 11.61
N SER A 319 27.91 16.67 10.32
CA SER A 319 27.60 15.72 9.25
C SER A 319 28.61 14.58 9.23
N LEU A 320 28.12 13.35 9.29
CA LEU A 320 28.90 12.11 9.18
C LEU A 320 29.11 11.76 7.70
N ALA A 321 29.78 12.67 6.96
CA ALA A 321 29.88 12.61 5.51
C ALA A 321 30.64 11.37 4.98
N HIS A 322 31.52 10.75 5.78
CA HIS A 322 32.19 9.50 5.42
C HIS A 322 31.20 8.34 5.25
N LEU A 323 30.05 8.38 5.92
CA LEU A 323 28.98 7.40 5.74
C LEU A 323 28.39 7.46 4.33
N ASN A 324 28.55 8.56 3.57
CA ASN A 324 28.00 8.66 2.22
C ASN A 324 28.86 8.00 1.13
N ARG A 325 29.94 7.29 1.51
CA ARG A 325 30.86 6.67 0.56
C ARG A 325 30.40 5.25 0.19
N PHE A 326 30.18 5.01 -1.11
CA PHE A 326 29.95 3.66 -1.63
C PHE A 326 31.26 2.90 -1.79
N ASN A 327 31.28 1.65 -1.35
CA ASN A 327 32.34 0.71 -1.72
C ASN A 327 32.05 0.12 -3.11
N TRP A 328 32.36 0.88 -4.16
CA TRP A 328 32.11 0.47 -5.55
C TRP A 328 32.71 -0.89 -5.92
N ARG A 329 33.84 -1.27 -5.32
CA ARG A 329 34.46 -2.59 -5.54
C ARG A 329 33.51 -3.70 -5.10
N LYS A 330 32.89 -3.57 -3.92
CA LYS A 330 31.90 -4.55 -3.42
C LYS A 330 30.70 -4.66 -4.36
N TYR A 331 30.15 -3.52 -4.80
CA TYR A 331 29.00 -3.53 -5.71
C TYR A 331 29.31 -4.15 -7.06
N ILE A 332 30.47 -3.86 -7.65
CA ILE A 332 30.90 -4.48 -8.91
C ILE A 332 31.02 -5.99 -8.74
N VAL A 333 31.66 -6.47 -7.66
CA VAL A 333 31.76 -7.90 -7.36
C VAL A 333 30.37 -8.53 -7.22
N ASN A 334 29.45 -7.89 -6.49
CA ASN A 334 28.10 -8.39 -6.32
C ASN A 334 27.36 -8.47 -7.67
N LEU A 335 27.45 -7.43 -8.50
CA LEU A 335 26.83 -7.41 -9.84
C LEU A 335 27.37 -8.53 -10.73
N VAL A 336 28.69 -8.73 -10.75
CA VAL A 336 29.34 -9.81 -11.52
C VAL A 336 28.91 -11.17 -11.01
N CYS A 337 28.92 -11.40 -9.68
CA CYS A 337 28.46 -12.66 -9.10
C CYS A 337 27.00 -12.95 -9.45
N CYS A 338 26.10 -11.98 -9.30
CA CYS A 338 24.69 -12.14 -9.66
C CYS A 338 24.51 -12.41 -11.16
N PHE A 339 25.27 -11.74 -12.02
CA PHE A 339 25.27 -11.99 -13.46
C PHE A 339 25.74 -13.40 -13.80
N MET A 340 26.86 -13.87 -13.21
CA MET A 340 27.38 -15.22 -13.43
C MET A 340 26.40 -16.30 -12.99
N VAL A 341 25.74 -16.11 -11.83
CA VAL A 341 24.72 -17.05 -11.37
C VAL A 341 23.49 -17.03 -12.30
N ALA A 342 23.03 -15.85 -12.72
CA ALA A 342 21.92 -15.74 -13.67
C ALA A 342 22.22 -16.45 -15.01
N VAL A 343 23.41 -16.26 -15.57
CA VAL A 343 23.88 -16.96 -16.78
C VAL A 343 23.93 -18.47 -16.54
N SER A 344 24.47 -18.92 -15.40
CA SER A 344 24.55 -20.35 -15.08
C SER A 344 23.19 -21.03 -14.98
N MET A 345 22.16 -20.32 -14.49
CA MET A 345 20.80 -20.84 -14.41
C MET A 345 20.06 -20.79 -15.74
N ALA A 346 20.35 -19.81 -16.60
CA ALA A 346 19.79 -19.73 -17.94
C ALA A 346 20.39 -20.80 -18.89
N THR A 347 21.65 -21.19 -18.66
CA THR A 347 22.40 -22.07 -19.57
C THR A 347 21.75 -23.45 -19.79
N PRO A 348 21.28 -24.20 -18.77
CA PRO A 348 20.56 -25.46 -18.97
C PRO A 348 19.24 -25.31 -19.72
N GLY A 349 18.52 -24.20 -19.50
CA GLY A 349 17.29 -23.88 -20.23
C GLY A 349 17.57 -23.58 -21.69
N LEU A 350 18.56 -22.73 -21.97
CA LEU A 350 19.01 -22.40 -23.33
C LEU A 350 19.58 -23.62 -24.06
N TYR A 351 20.33 -24.48 -23.35
CA TYR A 351 20.87 -25.73 -23.88
C TYR A 351 19.77 -26.77 -24.13
N GLY A 352 18.78 -26.87 -23.22
CA GLY A 352 17.61 -27.72 -23.40
C GLY A 352 16.76 -27.27 -24.59
N ILE A 353 16.56 -25.96 -24.75
CA ILE A 353 15.89 -25.36 -25.92
C ILE A 353 16.70 -25.64 -27.19
N ALA A 354 18.02 -25.41 -27.17
CA ALA A 354 18.88 -25.66 -28.33
C ALA A 354 18.92 -27.15 -28.75
N ASN A 355 18.83 -28.07 -27.80
CA ASN A 355 18.89 -29.52 -28.06
C ASN A 355 17.52 -30.18 -28.31
N THR A 356 16.41 -29.49 -28.06
CA THR A 356 15.04 -29.99 -28.35
C THR A 356 14.45 -29.40 -29.63
N MET A 357 15.19 -28.54 -30.33
CA MET A 357 14.71 -27.85 -31.52
C MET A 357 14.92 -28.67 -32.80
N ASP A 358 13.93 -29.52 -33.10
CA ASP A 358 13.49 -29.72 -34.48
C ASP A 358 12.65 -28.51 -34.92
N HIS A 359 12.77 -28.06 -36.17
CA HIS A 359 12.26 -26.75 -36.66
C HIS A 359 10.75 -26.52 -36.43
N SER A 360 9.98 -27.57 -36.14
CA SER A 360 8.54 -27.52 -35.84
C SER A 360 8.19 -26.89 -34.50
N TYR A 361 9.03 -27.01 -33.46
CA TYR A 361 8.69 -26.54 -32.12
C TYR A 361 8.85 -25.04 -31.92
N MET A 362 9.68 -24.36 -32.73
CA MET A 362 9.76 -22.90 -32.78
C MET A 362 8.44 -22.27 -33.25
N VAL A 363 7.77 -22.93 -34.21
CA VAL A 363 6.47 -22.49 -34.71
C VAL A 363 5.39 -22.71 -33.65
N THR A 364 5.39 -23.85 -32.95
CA THR A 364 4.40 -24.12 -31.90
C THR A 364 4.64 -23.30 -30.62
N PHE A 365 5.88 -23.03 -30.22
CA PHE A 365 6.19 -22.14 -29.10
C PHE A 365 5.94 -20.67 -29.46
N GLY A 366 6.24 -20.26 -30.71
CA GLY A 366 5.88 -18.95 -31.24
C GLY A 366 4.37 -18.74 -31.33
N ILE A 367 3.61 -19.77 -31.68
CA ILE A 367 2.14 -19.77 -31.64
C ILE A 367 1.63 -19.78 -30.20
N PHE A 368 2.22 -20.56 -29.28
CA PHE A 368 1.77 -20.62 -27.88
C PHE A 368 2.08 -19.33 -27.10
N VAL A 369 3.25 -18.71 -27.33
CA VAL A 369 3.59 -17.39 -26.79
C VAL A 369 2.77 -16.30 -27.50
N GLY A 370 2.55 -16.42 -28.81
CA GLY A 370 1.68 -15.53 -29.58
C GLY A 370 0.20 -15.58 -29.15
N GLU A 371 -0.34 -16.75 -28.79
CA GLU A 371 -1.71 -16.92 -28.32
C GLU A 371 -1.88 -16.54 -26.84
N LYS A 372 -0.89 -16.84 -25.96
CA LYS A 372 -0.96 -16.46 -24.54
C LYS A 372 -0.52 -15.03 -24.23
N PHE A 373 0.35 -14.43 -25.03
CA PHE A 373 0.84 -13.06 -24.84
C PHE A 373 0.41 -12.09 -25.95
N GLY A 374 -0.26 -12.56 -27.01
CA GLY A 374 -0.93 -11.69 -27.99
C GLY A 374 -1.86 -10.63 -27.37
N PRO A 375 -2.69 -10.97 -26.37
CA PRO A 375 -3.53 -9.98 -25.67
C PRO A 375 -2.74 -8.96 -24.83
N LEU A 376 -1.44 -9.21 -24.58
CA LEU A 376 -0.54 -8.31 -23.85
C LEU A 376 0.27 -7.40 -24.79
N LEU A 377 0.29 -7.69 -26.10
CA LEU A 377 1.01 -6.92 -27.12
C LEU A 377 0.11 -6.04 -28.00
N GLU A 378 -1.22 -6.16 -27.90
CA GLU A 378 -2.19 -5.25 -28.53
C GLU A 378 -2.70 -4.11 -27.63
N LEU A 379 -2.09 -3.88 -26.46
CA LEU A 379 -2.36 -2.68 -25.63
C LEU A 379 -1.50 -1.46 -26.04
N GLY A 380 -1.20 -1.38 -27.33
CA GLY A 380 -0.19 -0.49 -27.88
C GLY A 380 -0.69 0.49 -28.94
N GLN A 381 -1.97 0.87 -28.98
CA GLN A 381 -2.41 2.08 -29.71
C GLN A 381 -3.66 2.73 -29.08
N TYR A 382 -3.45 3.75 -28.25
CA TYR A 382 -4.13 5.04 -28.44
C TYR A 382 -3.36 6.14 -27.69
N THR A 383 -2.81 7.07 -28.46
CA THR A 383 -2.58 8.45 -28.01
C THR A 383 -3.47 9.32 -28.90
N PRO A 384 -4.02 10.40 -28.36
CA PRO A 384 -3.60 11.68 -28.89
C PRO A 384 -3.05 12.58 -27.80
N GLN A 385 -2.05 13.33 -28.23
CA GLN A 385 -1.43 14.45 -27.55
C GLN A 385 -2.43 15.59 -27.24
N ASN A 386 -2.04 16.28 -26.17
CA ASN A 386 -2.05 17.72 -25.94
C ASN A 386 -3.32 18.41 -25.43
N ASP A 387 -3.11 18.86 -24.20
CA ASP A 387 -3.39 20.18 -23.66
C ASP A 387 -4.80 20.52 -23.18
N SER A 388 -4.76 21.17 -22.01
CA SER A 388 -5.83 21.80 -21.23
C SER A 388 -6.76 20.88 -20.44
N GLU A 389 -6.62 21.00 -19.11
CA GLU A 389 -7.71 21.00 -18.14
C GLU A 389 -8.74 19.86 -18.21
N THR A 390 -8.67 18.91 -17.26
CA THR A 390 -9.70 18.66 -16.23
C THR A 390 -9.46 17.33 -15.50
N SER A 391 -9.70 17.36 -14.20
CA SER A 391 -9.65 16.24 -13.26
C SER A 391 -10.61 15.10 -13.63
N CYS A 392 -10.14 13.86 -13.58
CA CYS A 392 -10.98 12.66 -13.64
C CYS A 392 -11.68 12.44 -12.28
N VAL A 393 -13.00 12.23 -12.29
CA VAL A 393 -13.79 11.68 -11.16
C VAL A 393 -14.13 10.24 -11.52
N VAL A 394 -13.68 9.28 -10.70
CA VAL A 394 -13.89 7.84 -10.91
C VAL A 394 -15.02 7.39 -10.00
N ASP A 395 -16.20 7.05 -10.54
CA ASP A 395 -17.36 6.53 -9.79
C ASP A 395 -17.55 5.03 -10.06
N ASP A 396 -16.59 4.19 -9.67
CA ASP A 396 -16.71 2.73 -9.81
C ASP A 396 -17.53 2.13 -8.65
N ILE A 397 -18.58 1.36 -8.96
CA ILE A 397 -19.39 0.64 -7.95
C ILE A 397 -19.23 -0.88 -8.13
N PHE A 398 -18.80 -1.56 -7.07
CA PHE A 398 -18.59 -3.01 -7.06
C PHE A 398 -19.56 -3.73 -6.12
N TYR A 399 -20.22 -4.77 -6.63
CA TYR A 399 -21.05 -5.69 -5.85
C TYR A 399 -20.37 -7.06 -5.75
N HIS A 400 -20.35 -7.64 -4.55
CA HIS A 400 -19.83 -8.98 -4.30
C HIS A 400 -20.97 -9.93 -3.91
N PHE A 401 -20.96 -11.12 -4.48
CA PHE A 401 -22.02 -12.12 -4.33
C PHE A 401 -21.44 -13.49 -4.00
N GLU A 402 -21.99 -14.13 -2.97
CA GLU A 402 -21.77 -15.54 -2.64
C GLU A 402 -23.04 -16.32 -2.98
N LEU A 403 -23.08 -16.93 -4.17
CA LEU A 403 -24.13 -17.87 -4.56
C LEU A 403 -23.52 -19.28 -4.51
N ASP A 404 -23.71 -19.98 -3.39
CA ASP A 404 -23.52 -21.39 -3.02
C ASP A 404 -22.52 -22.31 -3.78
N SER A 405 -21.58 -21.79 -4.57
CA SER A 405 -20.41 -22.50 -5.11
C SER A 405 -19.34 -21.60 -5.75
N PHE A 406 -19.58 -20.32 -6.07
CA PHE A 406 -18.54 -19.42 -6.64
C PHE A 406 -18.77 -17.94 -6.28
N PRO A 407 -17.71 -17.16 -5.95
CA PRO A 407 -17.83 -15.74 -5.69
C PRO A 407 -17.93 -14.95 -7.01
N PHE A 408 -19.07 -14.28 -7.24
CA PHE A 408 -19.25 -13.36 -8.37
C PHE A 408 -19.02 -11.92 -7.91
N MET A 409 -18.24 -11.16 -8.68
CA MET A 409 -18.05 -9.71 -8.53
C MET A 409 -18.62 -9.03 -9.76
N ILE A 410 -19.43 -7.98 -9.57
CA ILE A 410 -19.95 -7.14 -10.65
C ILE A 410 -19.45 -5.72 -10.45
N GLY A 411 -18.90 -5.12 -11.49
CA GLY A 411 -18.46 -3.72 -11.50
C GLY A 411 -19.28 -2.91 -12.49
N VAL A 412 -19.85 -1.80 -12.05
CA VAL A 412 -20.44 -0.79 -12.92
C VAL A 412 -19.48 0.38 -13.00
N GLN A 413 -19.04 0.71 -14.20
CA GLN A 413 -18.06 1.77 -14.47
C GLN A 413 -18.60 2.75 -15.50
N SER A 414 -18.52 4.04 -15.23
CA SER A 414 -18.81 5.07 -16.23
C SER A 414 -17.63 5.25 -17.19
N LEU A 415 -17.92 5.44 -18.48
CA LEU A 415 -16.90 5.59 -19.51
C LEU A 415 -16.29 7.00 -19.48
N SER A 416 -14.97 7.09 -19.31
CA SER A 416 -14.25 8.37 -19.19
C SER A 416 -14.47 9.29 -20.40
N GLY A 417 -14.97 10.50 -20.16
CA GLY A 417 -15.12 11.54 -21.18
C GLY A 417 -16.33 11.40 -22.10
N SER A 418 -17.25 10.47 -21.81
CA SER A 418 -18.50 10.26 -22.57
C SER A 418 -19.65 9.94 -21.62
N HIS A 419 -20.90 10.26 -22.01
CA HIS A 419 -22.05 9.68 -21.32
C HIS A 419 -22.08 8.19 -21.65
N GLY A 420 -22.20 7.31 -20.66
CA GLY A 420 -22.21 5.86 -20.85
C GLY A 420 -21.65 5.10 -19.67
N PHE A 421 -22.00 3.81 -19.57
CA PHE A 421 -21.50 2.91 -18.55
C PHE A 421 -21.36 1.48 -19.05
N VAL A 422 -20.49 0.73 -18.38
CA VAL A 422 -20.21 -0.68 -18.63
C VAL A 422 -20.49 -1.46 -17.35
N ILE A 423 -21.19 -2.58 -17.50
CA ILE A 423 -21.36 -3.58 -16.45
C ILE A 423 -20.42 -4.75 -16.78
N SER A 424 -19.47 -5.00 -15.90
CA SER A 424 -18.51 -6.09 -15.98
C SER A 424 -18.74 -7.11 -14.88
N TYR A 425 -18.25 -8.34 -15.07
CA TYR A 425 -18.25 -9.37 -14.04
C TYR A 425 -16.91 -10.09 -13.93
N SER A 426 -16.70 -10.69 -12.76
CA SER A 426 -15.66 -11.69 -12.50
C SER A 426 -16.21 -12.79 -11.60
N ASP A 427 -16.02 -14.06 -11.97
CA ASP A 427 -16.43 -15.22 -11.16
C ASP A 427 -15.25 -15.94 -10.49
N GLY A 428 -14.08 -15.27 -10.43
CA GLY A 428 -12.82 -15.82 -9.96
C GLY A 428 -12.03 -16.63 -11.01
N THR A 429 -12.69 -17.09 -12.08
CA THR A 429 -12.07 -17.83 -13.20
C THR A 429 -12.16 -17.09 -14.54
N ASN A 430 -13.29 -16.43 -14.80
CA ASN A 430 -13.57 -15.68 -16.01
C ASN A 430 -13.87 -14.22 -15.66
N GLN A 431 -13.58 -13.33 -16.60
CA GLN A 431 -13.92 -11.91 -16.55
C GLN A 431 -14.49 -11.49 -17.90
N GLY A 432 -15.45 -10.56 -17.91
CA GLY A 432 -16.03 -10.08 -19.15
C GLY A 432 -16.94 -8.88 -18.97
N ILE A 433 -17.31 -8.27 -20.10
CA ILE A 433 -18.34 -7.23 -20.18
C ILE A 433 -19.68 -7.90 -20.42
N LEU A 434 -20.66 -7.60 -19.57
CA LEU A 434 -22.02 -8.13 -19.66
C LEU A 434 -22.93 -7.18 -20.44
N TYR A 435 -22.73 -5.88 -20.24
CA TYR A 435 -23.54 -4.86 -20.85
C TYR A 435 -22.73 -3.59 -21.01
N GLN A 436 -22.89 -2.93 -22.15
CA GLN A 436 -22.36 -1.62 -22.44
C GLN A 436 -23.52 -0.77 -22.92
N SER A 437 -23.75 0.36 -22.26
CA SER A 437 -24.81 1.29 -22.66
C SER A 437 -24.40 2.08 -23.89
N ASP A 438 -25.39 2.71 -24.54
CA ASP A 438 -25.14 3.73 -25.55
C ASP A 438 -24.43 4.94 -24.95
N LEU A 439 -23.70 5.67 -25.81
CA LEU A 439 -22.90 6.84 -25.42
C LEU A 439 -23.75 8.08 -25.06
N HIS A 440 -25.09 7.97 -25.11
CA HIS A 440 -26.02 8.99 -24.67
C HIS A 440 -26.67 8.66 -23.32
N HIS A 441 -26.33 7.50 -22.72
CA HIS A 441 -26.91 7.08 -21.44
C HIS A 441 -26.05 7.54 -20.26
N GLN A 442 -26.57 8.43 -19.42
CA GLN A 442 -25.87 8.85 -18.20
C GLN A 442 -26.21 7.92 -17.03
N TYR A 443 -25.20 7.34 -16.38
CA TYR A 443 -25.38 6.51 -15.18
C TYR A 443 -25.76 7.36 -13.97
N TRP A 444 -26.74 6.87 -13.20
CA TRP A 444 -27.35 7.59 -12.08
C TRP A 444 -27.27 6.82 -10.76
N GLY A 445 -27.45 5.51 -10.80
CA GLY A 445 -27.37 4.68 -9.60
C GLY A 445 -27.65 3.22 -9.88
N SER A 446 -27.42 2.37 -8.90
CA SER A 446 -27.73 0.94 -8.99
C SER A 446 -28.17 0.36 -7.66
N ALA A 447 -29.03 -0.65 -7.73
CA ALA A 447 -29.59 -1.36 -6.60
C ALA A 447 -29.43 -2.87 -6.81
N ASN A 448 -29.24 -3.59 -5.71
CA ASN A 448 -28.93 -5.01 -5.73
C ASN A 448 -30.00 -5.82 -4.98
N ASP A 449 -30.61 -6.78 -5.68
CA ASP A 449 -31.39 -7.87 -5.10
C ASP A 449 -30.46 -9.08 -4.88
N ALA A 450 -29.93 -9.18 -3.66
CA ALA A 450 -29.02 -10.25 -3.27
C ALA A 450 -29.69 -11.64 -3.26
N VAL A 451 -31.01 -11.71 -3.06
CA VAL A 451 -31.76 -12.97 -2.95
C VAL A 451 -32.11 -13.49 -4.34
N GLY A 452 -32.59 -12.63 -5.24
CA GLY A 452 -32.89 -12.98 -6.62
C GLY A 452 -31.66 -13.04 -7.53
N GLY A 453 -30.52 -12.55 -7.08
CA GLY A 453 -29.28 -12.48 -7.85
C GLY A 453 -29.39 -11.52 -9.04
N VAL A 454 -29.92 -10.32 -8.80
CA VAL A 454 -30.23 -9.34 -9.85
C VAL A 454 -29.69 -7.96 -9.48
N VAL A 455 -29.08 -7.28 -10.45
CA VAL A 455 -28.65 -5.88 -10.32
C VAL A 455 -29.54 -5.01 -11.20
N TYR A 456 -30.07 -3.93 -10.64
CA TYR A 456 -30.81 -2.91 -11.37
C TYR A 456 -29.94 -1.68 -11.51
N VAL A 457 -29.72 -1.22 -12.73
CA VAL A 457 -28.96 -0.01 -13.05
C VAL A 457 -29.91 1.03 -13.61
N PHE A 458 -29.91 2.22 -13.02
CA PHE A 458 -30.68 3.37 -13.46
C PHE A 458 -29.77 4.32 -14.24
N SER A 459 -30.26 4.73 -15.40
CA SER A 459 -29.60 5.69 -16.28
C SER A 459 -30.61 6.59 -16.97
N MET A 460 -30.16 7.69 -17.56
CA MET A 460 -30.99 8.57 -18.40
C MET A 460 -30.47 8.58 -19.82
N ASP A 461 -31.37 8.45 -20.79
CA ASP A 461 -31.03 8.73 -22.18
C ASP A 461 -31.14 10.23 -22.44
N LEU A 462 -30.00 10.88 -22.59
CA LEU A 462 -29.87 12.32 -22.81
C LEU A 462 -30.44 12.78 -24.16
N SER A 463 -30.74 11.86 -25.09
CA SER A 463 -31.35 12.22 -26.38
C SER A 463 -32.87 12.32 -26.31
N SER A 464 -33.48 11.61 -25.37
CA SER A 464 -34.94 11.47 -25.25
C SER A 464 -35.50 11.94 -23.91
N ASP A 465 -34.63 12.34 -22.99
CA ASP A 465 -34.89 12.68 -21.59
C ASP A 465 -35.66 11.61 -20.81
N ASN A 466 -35.58 10.35 -21.26
CA ASN A 466 -36.26 9.25 -20.60
C ASN A 466 -35.35 8.59 -19.55
N ALA A 467 -35.95 8.26 -18.41
CA ALA A 467 -35.33 7.37 -17.43
C ALA A 467 -35.33 5.92 -17.96
N ILE A 468 -34.23 5.24 -17.76
CA ILE A 468 -33.99 3.88 -18.20
C ILE A 468 -33.58 3.04 -16.99
N VAL A 469 -34.18 1.86 -16.87
CA VAL A 469 -33.75 0.84 -15.92
C VAL A 469 -33.24 -0.38 -16.69
N THR A 470 -32.01 -0.80 -16.40
CA THR A 470 -31.41 -2.02 -16.94
C THR A 470 -31.33 -3.05 -15.82
N ARG A 471 -32.12 -4.11 -15.95
CA ARG A 471 -32.15 -5.27 -15.06
C ARG A 471 -31.17 -6.32 -15.55
N PHE A 472 -30.19 -6.69 -14.73
CA PHE A 472 -29.23 -7.74 -15.03
C PHE A 472 -29.44 -8.96 -14.12
N SER A 473 -29.75 -10.12 -14.71
CA SER A 473 -29.83 -11.38 -13.96
C SER A 473 -28.49 -12.11 -13.98
N MET A 474 -27.93 -12.37 -12.79
CA MET A 474 -26.67 -13.11 -12.67
C MET A 474 -26.82 -14.60 -12.97
N VAL A 475 -28.00 -15.18 -12.70
CA VAL A 475 -28.31 -16.58 -12.99
C VAL A 475 -28.44 -16.81 -14.49
N ALA A 476 -29.16 -15.92 -15.20
CA ALA A 476 -29.36 -16.05 -16.64
C ALA A 476 -28.20 -15.45 -17.46
N LYS A 477 -27.37 -14.59 -16.86
CA LYS A 477 -26.33 -13.78 -17.52
C LYS A 477 -26.87 -12.91 -18.67
N VAL A 478 -28.06 -12.35 -18.48
CA VAL A 478 -28.75 -11.52 -19.49
C VAL A 478 -29.16 -10.18 -18.85
N ALA A 479 -28.97 -9.10 -19.61
CA ALA A 479 -29.50 -7.77 -19.31
C ALA A 479 -30.80 -7.50 -20.08
N GLN A 480 -31.75 -6.86 -19.43
CA GLN A 480 -33.01 -6.40 -20.02
C GLN A 480 -33.20 -4.92 -19.66
N THR A 481 -33.40 -4.09 -20.68
CA THR A 481 -33.56 -2.64 -20.52
C THR A 481 -35.03 -2.27 -20.70
N SER A 482 -35.52 -1.36 -19.86
CA SER A 482 -36.88 -0.83 -19.93
C SER A 482 -36.85 0.69 -19.82
N VAL A 483 -37.62 1.36 -20.67
CA VAL A 483 -37.79 2.80 -20.66
C VAL A 483 -38.95 3.14 -19.74
N LEU A 484 -38.72 4.05 -18.79
CA LEU A 484 -39.71 4.49 -17.82
C LEU A 484 -40.25 5.85 -18.26
N PRO A 485 -41.58 6.00 -18.44
CA PRO A 485 -42.16 7.27 -18.88
C PRO A 485 -42.17 8.26 -17.71
N SER A 486 -41.30 9.28 -17.72
CA SER A 486 -41.42 10.48 -16.88
C SER A 486 -40.35 11.54 -17.15
N THR A 487 -40.75 12.80 -16.90
CA THR A 487 -39.96 14.04 -16.96
C THR A 487 -39.09 14.18 -15.69
N PHE A 488 -37.82 13.77 -15.74
CA PHE A 488 -36.91 13.94 -14.61
C PHE A 488 -35.60 14.61 -15.00
N ALA A 489 -35.00 15.22 -14.00
CA ALA A 489 -33.72 15.90 -14.10
C ALA A 489 -32.54 15.05 -13.58
N SER A 490 -32.71 14.26 -12.52
CA SER A 490 -31.68 13.31 -12.06
C SER A 490 -32.22 12.30 -11.04
N LEU A 491 -31.93 11.00 -11.19
CA LEU A 491 -32.07 10.01 -10.09
C LEU A 491 -30.68 9.78 -9.47
N THR A 492 -30.61 9.55 -8.16
CA THR A 492 -29.38 9.11 -7.50
C THR A 492 -29.68 8.19 -6.32
N GLY A 493 -28.72 7.32 -5.99
CA GLY A 493 -28.79 6.49 -4.78
C GLY A 493 -30.01 5.56 -4.74
N ALA A 494 -29.89 4.36 -5.31
CA ALA A 494 -30.97 3.37 -5.33
C ALA A 494 -30.68 2.21 -4.36
N VAL A 495 -31.71 1.74 -3.66
CA VAL A 495 -31.62 0.67 -2.67
C VAL A 495 -32.78 -0.30 -2.86
N PHE A 496 -32.46 -1.59 -2.97
CA PHE A 496 -33.46 -2.65 -2.96
C PHE A 496 -33.97 -2.83 -1.52
N GLY A 497 -35.26 -2.63 -1.33
CA GLY A 497 -35.96 -2.72 -0.05
C GLY A 497 -36.42 -4.14 0.27
N ALA A 498 -36.68 -4.41 1.55
CA ALA A 498 -37.20 -5.69 2.02
C ALA A 498 -38.64 -5.96 1.54
N ASP A 499 -39.36 -4.94 1.09
CA ASP A 499 -40.68 -5.00 0.46
C ASP A 499 -40.62 -5.44 -1.01
N GLY A 500 -39.42 -5.66 -1.57
CA GLY A 500 -39.19 -6.04 -2.95
C GLY A 500 -39.20 -4.89 -3.94
N ASN A 501 -39.36 -3.64 -3.46
CA ASN A 501 -39.30 -2.44 -4.28
C ASN A 501 -37.91 -1.77 -4.17
N ILE A 502 -37.57 -0.96 -5.16
CA ILE A 502 -36.32 -0.19 -5.17
C ILE A 502 -36.65 1.25 -4.83
N ASN A 503 -36.09 1.75 -3.73
CA ASN A 503 -36.31 3.11 -3.27
C ASN A 503 -35.03 3.94 -3.50
N GLY A 504 -35.17 5.21 -3.85
CA GLY A 504 -34.03 6.10 -4.05
C GLY A 504 -34.40 7.58 -4.09
N ILE A 505 -33.42 8.42 -4.43
CA ILE A 505 -33.56 9.88 -4.42
C ILE A 505 -33.65 10.42 -5.86
N ALA A 506 -34.49 11.43 -6.07
CA ALA A 506 -34.63 12.16 -7.32
C ALA A 506 -34.39 13.67 -7.09
N PHE A 507 -33.81 14.35 -8.06
CA PHE A 507 -33.63 15.81 -8.07
C PHE A 507 -34.37 16.42 -9.26
N ASN A 508 -34.89 17.64 -9.05
CA ASN A 508 -35.45 18.49 -10.10
C ASN A 508 -34.43 19.59 -10.49
N PHE A 509 -34.31 19.93 -11.79
CA PHE A 509 -33.23 20.80 -12.31
C PHE A 509 -33.39 22.27 -11.86
N ASN A 510 -34.57 22.68 -11.42
CA ASN A 510 -34.88 24.10 -11.23
C ASN A 510 -34.84 24.61 -9.79
N ASP A 511 -34.87 23.75 -8.77
CA ASP A 511 -34.83 24.17 -7.37
C ASP A 511 -34.20 23.08 -6.51
N LEU A 512 -33.62 23.45 -5.37
CA LEU A 512 -32.92 22.63 -4.36
C LEU A 512 -33.80 21.53 -3.69
N GLU A 513 -34.73 20.96 -4.44
CA GLU A 513 -35.78 20.03 -4.01
C GLU A 513 -35.33 18.58 -4.19
N ILE A 514 -35.54 17.80 -3.13
CA ILE A 514 -35.22 16.37 -3.07
C ILE A 514 -36.53 15.60 -3.06
N ASP A 515 -36.79 14.83 -4.10
CA ASP A 515 -37.91 13.90 -4.18
C ASP A 515 -37.46 12.48 -3.88
N LEU A 516 -38.37 11.63 -3.41
CA LEU A 516 -38.12 10.18 -3.26
C LEU A 516 -38.82 9.44 -4.38
N PHE A 517 -38.14 8.45 -4.97
CA PHE A 517 -38.75 7.55 -5.93
C PHE A 517 -38.81 6.12 -5.38
N GLN A 518 -39.83 5.40 -5.80
CA GLN A 518 -39.96 3.97 -5.64
C GLN A 518 -40.23 3.32 -6.99
N TYR A 519 -39.38 2.39 -7.37
CA TYR A 519 -39.56 1.53 -8.53
C TYR A 519 -40.01 0.16 -8.07
N ALA A 520 -41.17 -0.30 -8.58
CA ALA A 520 -41.72 -1.62 -8.32
C ALA A 520 -41.33 -2.58 -9.48
N PRO A 521 -40.33 -3.45 -9.31
CA PRO A 521 -39.78 -4.25 -10.41
C PRO A 521 -40.81 -5.21 -11.03
N GLN A 522 -41.76 -5.72 -10.23
CA GLN A 522 -42.78 -6.65 -10.69
C GLN A 522 -43.82 -5.98 -11.61
N GLN A 523 -44.04 -4.67 -11.44
CA GLN A 523 -45.01 -3.89 -12.21
C GLN A 523 -44.34 -3.01 -13.27
N SER A 524 -43.00 -2.98 -13.29
CA SER A 524 -42.19 -2.06 -14.11
C SER A 524 -42.63 -0.60 -13.97
N GLN A 525 -43.10 -0.23 -12.77
CA GLN A 525 -43.69 1.07 -12.49
C GLN A 525 -42.79 1.88 -11.57
N LEU A 526 -42.52 3.13 -11.96
CA LEU A 526 -41.80 4.11 -11.16
C LEU A 526 -42.82 5.11 -10.57
N THR A 527 -42.81 5.26 -9.25
CA THR A 527 -43.68 6.17 -8.50
C THR A 527 -42.82 7.20 -7.77
N ILE A 528 -43.20 8.47 -7.81
CA ILE A 528 -42.54 9.54 -7.06
C ILE A 528 -43.40 9.89 -5.85
N TYR A 529 -42.76 10.02 -4.71
CA TYR A 529 -43.32 10.64 -3.53
C TYR A 529 -42.72 12.04 -3.42
N SER A 530 -43.45 13.03 -3.94
CA SER A 530 -43.03 14.42 -3.82
C SER A 530 -43.17 14.90 -2.39
N HIS A 531 -42.05 15.09 -1.72
CA HIS A 531 -41.98 15.72 -0.42
C HIS A 531 -40.92 16.81 -0.50
N ILE A 532 -41.38 18.05 -0.60
CA ILE A 532 -40.52 19.22 -0.73
C ILE A 532 -39.69 19.36 0.56
N TYR A 533 -38.41 19.01 0.49
CA TYR A 533 -37.44 19.34 1.52
C TYR A 533 -36.67 20.57 1.07
N HIS A 534 -36.96 21.73 1.67
CA HIS A 534 -36.16 22.93 1.45
C HIS A 534 -34.86 22.83 2.24
N LEU A 535 -33.72 22.90 1.55
CA LEU A 535 -32.42 23.05 2.21
C LEU A 535 -32.37 24.37 2.98
N ALA A 536 -31.85 24.34 4.21
CA ALA A 536 -31.73 25.54 5.02
C ALA A 536 -30.79 26.58 4.34
N PRO A 537 -31.04 27.89 4.49
CA PRO A 537 -30.19 28.92 3.90
C PRO A 537 -28.74 28.78 4.37
N GLY A 538 -27.79 28.63 3.43
CA GLY A 538 -26.36 28.50 3.72
C GLY A 538 -25.80 27.07 3.65
N ILE A 539 -26.61 26.05 3.35
CA ILE A 539 -26.10 24.72 3.01
C ILE A 539 -25.72 24.69 1.52
N GLU A 540 -24.43 24.70 1.22
CA GLU A 540 -23.92 24.30 -0.10
C GLU A 540 -23.78 22.78 -0.16
N ILE A 541 -24.39 22.16 -1.18
CA ILE A 541 -24.11 20.76 -1.53
C ILE A 541 -22.72 20.71 -2.18
N LEU A 542 -21.68 20.51 -1.37
CA LEU A 542 -20.37 20.13 -1.87
C LEU A 542 -20.47 18.70 -2.42
N ASN A 543 -20.25 18.54 -3.73
CA ASN A 543 -20.49 17.38 -4.61
C ASN A 543 -21.93 17.21 -5.14
N LYS A 544 -22.15 17.71 -6.36
CA LYS A 544 -23.23 17.26 -7.27
C LYS A 544 -22.96 15.89 -7.92
N LEU A 545 -21.87 15.21 -7.56
CA LEU A 545 -21.43 13.93 -8.13
C LEU A 545 -20.91 13.02 -7.02
N GLY A 546 -21.47 11.81 -6.93
CA GLY A 546 -20.85 10.64 -6.30
C GLY A 546 -20.63 10.71 -4.79
N LEU A 547 -21.64 10.31 -4.00
CA LEU A 547 -21.42 9.82 -2.63
C LEU A 547 -20.70 8.46 -2.71
N GLN A 548 -19.37 8.48 -2.64
CA GLN A 548 -18.55 7.27 -2.50
C GLN A 548 -18.58 6.77 -1.06
N SER A 549 -18.90 5.49 -0.86
CA SER A 549 -18.48 4.76 0.33
C SER A 549 -17.84 3.43 -0.08
N SER A 550 -16.57 3.26 0.29
CA SER A 550 -15.88 1.97 0.27
C SER A 550 -15.17 1.77 1.61
N MET A 551 -15.40 0.64 2.27
CA MET A 551 -14.51 0.14 3.33
C MET A 551 -14.52 -1.39 3.38
N SER A 552 -13.37 -1.94 3.77
CA SER A 552 -13.02 -3.36 3.79
C SER A 552 -13.29 -4.02 5.15
N GLY A 553 -13.86 -5.23 5.11
CA GLY A 553 -13.73 -6.26 6.16
C GLY A 553 -14.93 -6.39 7.10
N THR A 554 -15.56 -7.56 7.06
CA THR A 554 -16.79 -8.00 7.77
C THR A 554 -18.02 -7.14 7.47
N SER A 555 -18.98 -7.74 6.78
CA SER A 555 -20.15 -7.15 6.11
C SER A 555 -20.96 -6.24 7.04
N LEU A 556 -20.75 -4.94 6.92
CA LEU A 556 -21.56 -3.92 7.57
C LEU A 556 -21.73 -2.80 6.56
N THR A 557 -22.86 -2.83 5.87
CA THR A 557 -23.19 -1.87 4.81
C THR A 557 -23.94 -0.73 5.47
N THR A 558 -23.27 0.38 5.76
CA THR A 558 -23.96 1.60 6.20
C THR A 558 -24.65 2.23 5.00
N ARG A 559 -25.99 2.28 5.05
CA ARG A 559 -26.81 3.12 4.18
C ARG A 559 -27.49 4.17 5.04
N LEU A 560 -27.32 5.43 4.66
CA LEU A 560 -28.00 6.55 5.29
C LEU A 560 -29.45 6.55 4.79
N TRP A 561 -30.40 6.29 5.67
CA TRP A 561 -31.82 6.54 5.41
C TRP A 561 -32.25 7.81 6.14
N VAL A 562 -32.87 8.72 5.41
CA VAL A 562 -33.52 9.91 5.97
C VAL A 562 -35.03 9.69 5.81
N GLY A 563 -35.71 9.39 6.91
CA GLY A 563 -37.17 9.25 6.98
C GLY A 563 -37.77 10.35 7.87
N LYS A 564 -39.01 10.76 7.58
CA LYS A 564 -39.67 11.96 8.13
C LYS A 564 -39.78 12.00 9.68
N PRO A 565 -39.59 13.19 10.28
CA PRO A 565 -39.82 13.46 11.69
C PRO A 565 -41.24 13.99 11.94
N GLU A 566 -41.94 13.43 12.91
CA GLU A 566 -42.77 14.25 13.78
C GLU A 566 -41.93 14.49 15.04
N GLU A 567 -41.56 15.76 15.26
CA GLU A 567 -40.76 16.32 16.37
C GLU A 567 -39.21 16.20 16.26
N ASP A 568 -38.55 17.32 15.88
CA ASP A 568 -37.15 17.74 16.12
C ASP A 568 -36.08 16.68 16.42
N THR A 569 -36.06 15.59 15.65
CA THR A 569 -35.09 14.49 15.83
C THR A 569 -34.56 14.01 14.49
N LEU A 570 -33.23 13.95 14.35
CA LEU A 570 -32.55 13.32 13.22
C LEU A 570 -32.41 11.81 13.51
N LEU A 571 -33.12 10.94 12.79
CA LEU A 571 -32.96 9.50 12.93
C LEU A 571 -31.93 8.99 11.92
N VAL A 572 -30.83 8.42 12.43
CA VAL A 572 -29.80 7.74 11.64
C VAL A 572 -29.94 6.25 11.91
N THR A 573 -30.34 5.46 10.91
CA THR A 573 -30.39 4.00 11.00
C THR A 573 -29.20 3.37 10.26
N TYR A 574 -28.73 2.23 10.78
CA TYR A 574 -27.64 1.43 10.21
C TYR A 574 -28.16 -0.01 10.04
N ASP A 575 -27.90 -0.63 8.90
CA ASP A 575 -28.14 -2.07 8.74
C ASP A 575 -26.89 -2.87 9.14
N ILE A 576 -27.05 -3.79 10.10
CA ILE A 576 -26.01 -4.74 10.51
C ILE A 576 -26.40 -6.11 9.96
N ILE A 577 -25.70 -6.58 8.93
CA ILE A 577 -25.91 -7.93 8.42
C ILE A 577 -24.86 -8.85 9.08
N SER A 578 -25.25 -9.51 10.17
CA SER A 578 -24.43 -10.56 10.80
C SER A 578 -24.58 -11.88 10.04
N GLY A 579 -23.48 -12.46 9.57
CA GLY A 579 -23.46 -13.82 9.02
C GLY A 579 -23.60 -14.94 10.07
N THR A 580 -23.89 -14.61 11.34
CA THR A 580 -24.12 -15.58 12.41
C THR A 580 -25.29 -15.18 13.31
N PRO A 581 -26.06 -16.13 13.87
CA PRO A 581 -27.30 -15.86 14.60
C PRO A 581 -27.12 -15.33 16.05
N SER A 582 -25.92 -14.93 16.46
CA SER A 582 -25.65 -14.44 17.82
C SER A 582 -25.86 -12.92 17.98
N THR A 583 -26.39 -12.52 19.13
CA THR A 583 -26.72 -11.14 19.52
C THR A 583 -25.48 -10.23 19.48
N VAL A 584 -25.51 -9.18 18.65
CA VAL A 584 -24.45 -8.15 18.57
C VAL A 584 -24.78 -7.04 19.58
N SER A 585 -23.88 -6.78 20.54
CA SER A 585 -23.97 -5.60 21.43
C SER A 585 -23.07 -4.50 20.89
N LEU A 586 -23.66 -3.36 20.52
CA LEU A 586 -22.94 -2.16 20.11
C LEU A 586 -22.69 -1.25 21.32
N GLN A 587 -21.44 -0.84 21.54
CA GLN A 587 -21.10 0.25 22.45
C GLN A 587 -20.24 1.29 21.69
N ASN A 588 -20.48 2.58 21.94
CA ASN A 588 -19.73 3.74 21.43
C ASN A 588 -19.85 4.02 19.91
N ILE A 589 -21.07 4.20 19.40
CA ILE A 589 -21.26 4.81 18.07
C ILE A 589 -21.04 6.33 18.21
N VAL A 590 -20.05 6.86 17.50
CA VAL A 590 -19.78 8.31 17.42
C VAL A 590 -20.16 8.79 16.04
N VAL A 591 -21.14 9.69 15.96
CA VAL A 591 -21.55 10.39 14.74
C VAL A 591 -21.04 11.83 14.84
N SER A 592 -20.09 12.21 14.00
CA SER A 592 -19.54 13.57 13.97
C SER A 592 -20.14 14.33 12.80
N PHE A 593 -20.87 15.41 13.09
CA PHE A 593 -21.27 16.40 12.10
C PHE A 593 -20.23 17.52 12.11
N ASN A 594 -19.51 17.72 11.00
CA ASN A 594 -18.67 18.92 10.82
C ASN A 594 -19.57 20.05 10.30
N TYR A 595 -19.84 21.04 11.14
CA TYR A 595 -20.26 22.36 10.66
C TYR A 595 -19.00 23.10 10.18
N VAL A 596 -19.04 23.62 8.95
CA VAL A 596 -18.04 24.58 8.45
C VAL A 596 -18.28 25.93 9.10
#